data_AF-A0A965G020-F1
#
_entry.id   AF-A0A965G020-F1
#
_cell.length_a   1.000
_cell.length_b   1.000
_cell.length_c   1.000
_cell.angle_alpha   90.00
_cell.angle_beta   90.00
_cell.angle_gamma   90.00
#
_symmetry.space_group_name_H-M   'P 1'
#
loop_
_entity.id
_entity.type
_entity.pdbx_description
1 polymer ?
#
loop_
_entity_poly.entity_id
_entity_poly.type
_entity_poly.pdbx_seq_one_letter_code
_entity_poly.pdbx_strand_id
1 'polypeptide(L)'
;MKHVLLAVLAFIHLPSVYAEERGKLVFEDKFDRNESQETTEEIGNGWTTNSKTRAGGHKQVDLKDGAMHITMNAAADHAVGVGHVAEFRDGEVEMRFMLEDAQDVLGVDIADPECKEVHSGHLFKIDVGTKQIVVDDKKTGIMNMKFYEARKANTLTPEQLAFIAAQKKTFPFTLETSKKRMVRLSVGRQAWVDDVKVFTSMVAVQK
;
A
#
# COMPACT_ATOMS: atom_id res chain seq x y z
N MET A 1 39.42 -2.99 58.31
CA MET A 1 38.39 -3.47 57.37
C MET A 1 37.49 -2.31 56.97
N LYS A 2 37.44 -1.99 55.67
CA LYS A 2 36.33 -1.40 54.90
C LYS A 2 36.93 -0.74 53.65
N HIS A 3 37.04 -1.51 52.57
CA HIS A 3 37.31 -0.97 51.25
C HIS A 3 36.00 -0.39 50.71
N VAL A 4 35.98 0.90 50.41
CA VAL A 4 34.87 1.54 49.69
C VAL A 4 35.20 1.45 48.21
N LEU A 5 34.44 0.62 47.50
CA LEU A 5 34.53 0.46 46.06
C LEU A 5 33.67 1.57 45.41
N LEU A 6 34.31 2.53 44.75
CA LEU A 6 33.63 3.57 43.98
C LEU A 6 33.32 3.01 42.58
N ALA A 7 32.07 2.63 42.34
CA ALA A 7 31.61 2.21 41.02
C ALA A 7 31.36 3.44 40.14
N VAL A 8 32.21 3.65 39.13
CA VAL A 8 31.98 4.64 38.08
C VAL A 8 30.95 4.05 37.11
N LEU A 9 29.70 4.54 37.17
CA LEU A 9 28.72 4.29 36.12
C LEU A 9 29.15 5.04 34.85
N ALA A 10 29.75 4.32 33.90
CA ALA A 10 29.86 4.79 32.53
C ALA A 10 28.46 4.75 31.90
N PHE A 11 27.82 5.91 31.77
CA PHE A 11 26.65 6.06 30.90
C PHE A 11 27.12 5.87 29.45
N ILE A 12 26.95 4.66 28.94
CA ILE A 12 27.05 4.39 27.50
C ILE A 12 25.83 5.08 26.88
N HIS A 13 26.02 6.28 26.35
CA HIS A 13 25.06 6.87 25.41
C HIS A 13 25.06 5.99 24.17
N LEU A 14 24.11 5.06 24.13
CA LEU A 14 23.70 4.43 22.88
C LEU A 14 23.25 5.55 21.96
N PRO A 15 23.83 5.72 20.76
CA PRO A 15 23.30 6.66 19.79
C PRO A 15 21.84 6.28 19.54
N SER A 16 20.95 7.23 19.84
CA SER A 16 19.56 7.15 19.43
C SER A 16 19.58 6.89 17.93
N VAL A 17 19.13 5.70 17.52
CA VAL A 17 18.93 5.37 16.10
C VAL A 17 18.12 6.53 15.54
N TYR A 18 18.71 7.27 14.59
CA TYR A 18 18.09 8.44 13.98
C TYR A 18 16.67 8.05 13.57
N ALA A 19 15.67 8.59 14.26
CA ALA A 19 14.32 8.60 13.74
C ALA A 19 14.40 9.45 12.48
N GLU A 20 14.29 8.82 11.30
CA GLU A 20 14.19 9.56 10.05
C GLU A 20 13.09 10.61 10.19
N GLU A 21 13.38 11.84 9.76
CA GLU A 21 12.41 12.93 9.75
C GLU A 21 11.26 12.54 8.80
N ARG A 22 10.17 12.00 9.36
CA ARG A 22 9.03 11.41 8.61
C ARG A 22 8.15 12.43 7.87
N GLY A 23 8.63 13.65 7.68
CA GLY A 23 7.88 14.76 7.11
C GLY A 23 6.69 15.20 7.97
N LYS A 24 5.73 15.86 7.34
CA LYS A 24 4.50 16.37 7.97
C LYS A 24 3.37 15.34 7.81
N LEU A 25 2.72 14.96 8.91
CA LEU A 25 1.50 14.16 8.86
C LEU A 25 0.39 14.94 8.14
N VAL A 26 -0.10 14.41 7.02
CA VAL A 26 -1.18 15.01 6.22
C VAL A 26 -2.53 14.32 6.43
N PHE A 27 -2.52 13.05 6.85
CA PHE A 27 -3.72 12.26 7.10
C PHE A 27 -3.41 11.07 8.02
N GLU A 28 -4.34 10.73 8.91
CA GLU A 28 -4.32 9.52 9.74
C GLU A 28 -5.76 9.05 9.95
N ASP A 29 -5.97 7.73 9.91
CA ASP A 29 -7.21 7.09 10.36
C ASP A 29 -6.86 5.83 11.16
N LYS A 30 -7.40 5.73 12.38
CA LYS A 30 -7.16 4.60 13.28
C LYS A 30 -8.19 3.48 13.10
N PHE A 31 -9.27 3.75 12.36
CA PHE A 31 -10.41 2.84 12.19
C PHE A 31 -11.05 2.39 13.52
N ASP A 32 -10.91 3.18 14.58
CA ASP A 32 -11.50 2.92 15.90
C ASP A 32 -12.97 3.37 15.95
N ARG A 33 -13.78 2.74 15.08
CA ARG A 33 -15.22 2.98 14.89
C ARG A 33 -15.90 1.64 14.67
N ASN A 34 -17.20 1.57 14.95
CA ASN A 34 -18.05 0.43 14.63
C ASN A 34 -19.20 0.90 13.74
N GLU A 35 -19.52 0.15 12.69
CA GLU A 35 -20.71 0.41 11.88
C GLU A 35 -21.99 -0.03 12.62
N SER A 36 -23.13 0.58 12.28
CA SER A 36 -24.39 0.33 13.00
C SER A 36 -25.17 -0.90 12.51
N GLN A 37 -24.79 -1.45 11.35
CA GLN A 37 -25.48 -2.54 10.66
C GLN A 37 -24.56 -3.25 9.62
N GLU A 38 -24.98 -4.42 9.14
CA GLU A 38 -24.17 -5.35 8.31
C GLU A 38 -24.57 -5.43 6.82
N THR A 39 -25.47 -4.57 6.36
CA THR A 39 -26.06 -4.55 5.01
C THR A 39 -25.43 -3.54 4.06
N THR A 40 -25.07 -2.35 4.54
CA THR A 40 -24.44 -1.26 3.78
C THR A 40 -23.22 -0.70 4.50
N GLU A 41 -22.39 0.06 3.80
CA GLU A 41 -21.12 0.59 4.32
C GLU A 41 -21.30 2.00 4.90
N GLU A 42 -20.80 2.20 6.11
CA GLU A 42 -20.86 3.44 6.90
C GLU A 42 -19.47 3.95 7.30
N ILE A 43 -18.45 3.62 6.50
CA ILE A 43 -17.01 3.84 6.79
C ILE A 43 -16.70 5.30 7.17
N GLY A 44 -17.33 6.28 6.51
CA GLY A 44 -17.16 7.71 6.81
C GLY A 44 -15.72 8.24 6.66
N ASN A 45 -15.44 9.40 7.25
CA ASN A 45 -14.11 10.07 7.25
C ASN A 45 -13.44 10.17 5.87
N GLY A 46 -14.21 10.48 4.82
CA GLY A 46 -13.68 10.66 3.47
C GLY A 46 -13.36 9.37 2.69
N TRP A 47 -13.53 8.20 3.30
CA TRP A 47 -13.35 6.92 2.61
C TRP A 47 -14.50 6.62 1.66
N THR A 48 -14.18 5.97 0.55
CA THR A 48 -15.11 5.52 -0.48
C THR A 48 -14.83 4.07 -0.81
N THR A 49 -15.84 3.39 -1.38
CA THR A 49 -15.69 2.02 -1.87
C THR A 49 -16.19 1.89 -3.30
N ASN A 50 -15.83 0.78 -3.94
CA ASN A 50 -16.38 0.38 -5.23
C ASN A 50 -17.60 -0.57 -5.10
N SER A 51 -18.12 -0.84 -3.91
CA SER A 51 -19.15 -1.86 -3.67
C SER A 51 -20.46 -1.61 -4.43
N LYS A 52 -20.88 -0.35 -4.58
CA LYS A 52 -22.05 0.01 -5.40
C LYS A 52 -21.92 -0.43 -6.86
N THR A 53 -20.73 -0.32 -7.44
CA THR A 53 -20.49 -0.59 -8.87
C THR A 53 -19.94 -1.99 -9.12
N ARG A 54 -19.30 -2.61 -8.12
CA ARG A 54 -18.62 -3.91 -8.25
C ARG A 54 -19.35 -5.06 -7.59
N ALA A 55 -20.21 -4.80 -6.60
CA ALA A 55 -20.92 -5.82 -5.85
C ALA A 55 -22.43 -5.51 -5.70
N GLY A 56 -23.01 -4.74 -6.62
CA GLY A 56 -24.44 -4.40 -6.62
C GLY A 56 -24.90 -3.61 -5.38
N GLY A 57 -23.98 -2.97 -4.66
CA GLY A 57 -24.26 -2.27 -3.40
C GLY A 57 -24.23 -3.15 -2.16
N HIS A 58 -23.92 -4.45 -2.29
CA HIS A 58 -23.67 -5.29 -1.13
C HIS A 58 -22.39 -4.87 -0.41
N LYS A 59 -22.44 -4.85 0.92
CA LYS A 59 -21.30 -4.54 1.78
C LYS A 59 -20.12 -5.47 1.49
N GLN A 60 -18.94 -4.86 1.35
CA GLN A 60 -17.65 -5.53 1.24
C GLN A 60 -16.64 -5.00 2.26
N VAL A 61 -16.91 -3.84 2.86
CA VAL A 61 -16.04 -3.20 3.84
C VAL A 61 -16.79 -2.96 5.14
N ASP A 62 -16.12 -3.19 6.25
CA ASP A 62 -16.71 -3.00 7.58
C ASP A 62 -15.70 -2.39 8.55
N LEU A 63 -16.17 -1.53 9.44
CA LEU A 63 -15.37 -1.05 10.58
C LEU A 63 -15.87 -1.75 11.83
N LYS A 64 -14.98 -2.57 12.44
CA LYS A 64 -15.21 -3.21 13.73
C LYS A 64 -13.89 -3.62 14.37
N ASP A 65 -13.90 -3.89 15.67
CA ASP A 65 -12.74 -4.40 16.41
C ASP A 65 -11.46 -3.55 16.26
N GLY A 66 -11.63 -2.24 16.04
CA GLY A 66 -10.55 -1.28 15.82
C GLY A 66 -9.80 -1.45 14.49
N ALA A 67 -10.45 -2.01 13.48
CA ALA A 67 -9.88 -2.23 12.15
C ALA A 67 -10.92 -2.07 11.03
N MET A 68 -10.42 -1.84 9.81
CA MET A 68 -11.19 -2.01 8.59
C MET A 68 -11.06 -3.46 8.13
N HIS A 69 -12.20 -4.14 8.02
CA HIS A 69 -12.33 -5.48 7.46
C HIS A 69 -12.77 -5.36 6.00
N ILE A 70 -12.08 -6.07 5.11
CA ILE A 70 -12.35 -6.05 3.67
C ILE A 70 -12.59 -7.48 3.23
N THR A 71 -13.81 -7.77 2.77
CA THR A 71 -14.22 -9.10 2.32
C THR A 71 -14.94 -8.97 0.99
N MET A 72 -14.46 -9.67 -0.03
CA MET A 72 -15.11 -9.65 -1.34
C MET A 72 -16.46 -10.35 -1.25
N ASN A 73 -17.51 -9.66 -1.70
CA ASN A 73 -18.84 -10.27 -1.75
C ASN A 73 -18.92 -11.28 -2.91
N ALA A 74 -19.71 -12.34 -2.77
CA ALA A 74 -19.88 -13.34 -3.82
C ALA A 74 -20.49 -12.78 -5.12
N ALA A 75 -21.23 -11.67 -5.04
CA ALA A 75 -21.76 -10.95 -6.20
C ALA A 75 -20.73 -10.05 -6.89
N ALA A 76 -19.49 -9.97 -6.37
CA ALA A 76 -18.49 -9.06 -6.89
C ALA A 76 -17.90 -9.53 -8.23
N ASP A 77 -17.74 -8.60 -9.18
CA ASP A 77 -17.07 -8.85 -10.46
C ASP A 77 -15.58 -8.43 -10.46
N HIS A 78 -15.12 -7.86 -9.35
CA HIS A 78 -13.78 -7.31 -9.19
C HIS A 78 -13.35 -7.28 -7.72
N ALA A 79 -12.05 -7.08 -7.50
CA ALA A 79 -11.51 -6.88 -6.15
C ALA A 79 -12.12 -5.66 -5.45
N VAL A 80 -12.20 -5.73 -4.12
CA VAL A 80 -12.69 -4.63 -3.29
C VAL A 80 -11.70 -3.47 -3.35
N GLY A 81 -12.20 -2.28 -3.68
CA GLY A 81 -11.42 -1.05 -3.71
C GLY A 81 -11.92 -0.11 -2.64
N VAL A 82 -11.00 0.38 -1.81
CA VAL A 82 -11.26 1.41 -0.81
C VAL A 82 -10.35 2.59 -1.12
N GLY A 83 -10.92 3.80 -1.20
CA GLY A 83 -10.19 5.00 -1.62
C GLY A 83 -10.37 6.16 -0.66
N HIS A 84 -9.31 6.94 -0.47
CA HIS A 84 -9.32 8.20 0.26
C HIS A 84 -8.44 9.22 -0.46
N VAL A 85 -8.88 10.48 -0.50
CA VAL A 85 -8.08 11.57 -1.07
C VAL A 85 -7.18 12.14 0.02
N ALA A 86 -5.87 11.97 -0.14
CA ALA A 86 -4.85 12.62 0.70
C ALA A 86 -3.74 13.14 -0.21
N GLU A 87 -3.64 14.45 -0.36
CA GLU A 87 -2.68 15.07 -1.27
C GLU A 87 -1.28 15.10 -0.67
N PHE A 88 -0.30 14.57 -1.40
CA PHE A 88 1.11 14.71 -1.12
C PHE A 88 1.92 14.52 -2.42
N ARG A 89 3.16 15.04 -2.43
CA ARG A 89 4.08 14.90 -3.58
C ARG A 89 5.21 13.92 -3.28
N ASP A 90 5.96 14.23 -2.23
CA ASP A 90 7.02 13.40 -1.68
C ASP A 90 6.58 13.00 -0.27
N GLY A 91 6.20 11.74 -0.09
CA GLY A 91 5.61 11.30 1.17
C GLY A 91 5.65 9.80 1.36
N GLU A 92 5.21 9.41 2.54
CA GLU A 92 5.14 8.01 2.96
C GLU A 92 3.71 7.63 3.32
N VAL A 93 3.34 6.40 2.96
CA VAL A 93 2.13 5.75 3.44
C VAL A 93 2.56 4.63 4.38
N GLU A 94 2.07 4.67 5.62
CA GLU A 94 2.27 3.61 6.61
C GLU A 94 0.91 3.05 7.03
N MET A 95 0.78 1.73 7.06
CA MET A 95 -0.44 1.08 7.54
C MET A 95 -0.13 -0.25 8.23
N ARG A 96 -0.97 -0.59 9.21
CA ARG A 96 -1.02 -1.94 9.76
C ARG A 96 -2.05 -2.76 8.99
N PHE A 97 -1.72 -4.01 8.70
CA PHE A 97 -2.60 -4.90 7.94
C PHE A 97 -2.50 -6.34 8.44
N MET A 98 -3.44 -7.17 8.00
CA MET A 98 -3.44 -8.61 8.22
C MET A 98 -4.00 -9.27 6.97
N LEU A 99 -3.38 -10.35 6.53
CA LEU A 99 -3.94 -11.24 5.51
C LEU A 99 -4.51 -12.47 6.23
N GLU A 100 -5.78 -12.77 6.03
CA GLU A 100 -6.43 -13.89 6.72
C GLU A 100 -6.15 -15.20 6.00
N ASP A 101 -6.13 -15.17 4.67
CA ASP A 101 -5.92 -16.33 3.81
C ASP A 101 -4.62 -16.25 3.00
N ALA A 102 -4.11 -17.42 2.61
CA ALA A 102 -2.87 -17.56 1.85
C ALA A 102 -2.92 -16.90 0.46
N GLN A 103 -4.13 -16.71 -0.08
CA GLN A 103 -4.41 -16.12 -1.38
C GLN A 103 -4.66 -14.60 -1.32
N ASP A 104 -4.80 -14.04 -0.12
CA ASP A 104 -5.06 -12.62 0.04
C ASP A 104 -3.86 -11.79 -0.42
N VAL A 105 -4.16 -10.61 -0.94
CA VAL A 105 -3.18 -9.62 -1.38
C VAL A 105 -3.67 -8.26 -0.95
N LEU A 106 -2.85 -7.53 -0.19
CA LEU A 106 -3.05 -6.12 0.05
C LEU A 106 -2.47 -5.32 -1.11
N GLY A 107 -3.32 -4.62 -1.85
CA GLY A 107 -2.91 -3.66 -2.87
C GLY A 107 -2.89 -2.23 -2.33
N VAL A 108 -1.72 -1.59 -2.33
CA VAL A 108 -1.58 -0.15 -2.06
C VAL A 108 -1.33 0.55 -3.39
N ASP A 109 -2.33 1.27 -3.89
CA ASP A 109 -2.29 1.96 -5.19
C ASP A 109 -2.29 3.48 -4.97
N ILE A 110 -1.27 4.15 -5.50
CA ILE A 110 -1.13 5.61 -5.45
C ILE A 110 -1.59 6.17 -6.78
N ALA A 111 -2.62 7.00 -6.75
CA ALA A 111 -3.24 7.57 -7.94
C ALA A 111 -3.30 9.10 -7.88
N ASP A 112 -3.08 9.72 -9.03
CA ASP A 112 -3.34 11.14 -9.29
C ASP A 112 -4.36 11.26 -10.45
N PRO A 113 -5.65 11.46 -10.14
CA PRO A 113 -6.69 11.60 -11.16
C PRO A 113 -6.49 12.77 -12.14
N GLU A 114 -5.63 13.74 -11.80
CA GLU A 114 -5.28 14.87 -12.68
C GLU A 114 -4.22 14.48 -13.72
N CYS A 115 -3.43 13.43 -13.48
CA CYS A 115 -2.41 12.94 -14.40
C CYS A 115 -3.03 12.24 -15.64
N LYS A 116 -3.34 13.01 -16.69
CA LYS A 116 -4.00 12.51 -17.91
C LYS A 116 -3.14 11.61 -18.80
N GLU A 117 -1.84 11.52 -18.53
CA GLU A 117 -0.93 10.58 -19.21
C GLU A 117 -1.13 9.13 -18.76
N VAL A 118 -1.89 8.91 -17.69
CA VAL A 118 -2.07 7.62 -17.04
C VAL A 118 -3.56 7.32 -16.87
N HIS A 119 -3.98 6.11 -17.26
CA HIS A 119 -5.38 5.69 -17.15
C HIS A 119 -5.84 5.70 -15.69
N SER A 120 -6.90 6.47 -15.41
CA SER A 120 -7.47 6.69 -14.07
C SER A 120 -6.45 7.19 -13.02
N GLY A 121 -5.32 7.73 -13.47
CA GLY A 121 -4.32 8.31 -12.58
C GLY A 121 -3.43 7.33 -11.83
N HIS A 122 -3.56 6.01 -12.01
CA HIS A 122 -2.81 5.00 -11.24
C HIS A 122 -1.30 5.09 -11.50
N LEU A 123 -0.53 5.73 -10.62
CA LEU A 123 0.89 5.99 -10.82
C LEU A 123 1.75 4.79 -10.43
N PHE A 124 1.43 4.17 -9.31
CA PHE A 124 2.28 3.17 -8.68
C PHE A 124 1.47 2.24 -7.80
N LYS A 125 1.76 0.93 -7.82
CA LYS A 125 1.10 -0.04 -6.95
C LYS A 125 2.08 -1.00 -6.32
N ILE A 126 1.84 -1.33 -5.05
CA ILE A 126 2.45 -2.46 -4.38
C ILE A 126 1.38 -3.47 -4.02
N ASP A 127 1.60 -4.71 -4.43
CA ASP A 127 0.83 -5.87 -4.01
C ASP A 127 1.66 -6.67 -2.99
N VAL A 128 1.20 -6.72 -1.74
CA VAL A 128 1.80 -7.52 -0.67
C VAL A 128 0.98 -8.79 -0.51
N GLY A 129 1.53 -9.92 -0.97
CA GLY A 129 0.95 -11.24 -0.78
C GLY A 129 1.78 -12.10 0.18
N THR A 130 1.30 -13.31 0.46
CA THR A 130 1.95 -14.23 1.41
C THR A 130 3.27 -14.83 0.92
N LYS A 131 3.52 -14.83 -0.40
CA LYS A 131 4.68 -15.46 -1.05
C LYS A 131 5.59 -14.50 -1.81
N GLN A 132 5.10 -13.30 -2.06
CA GLN A 132 5.81 -12.32 -2.86
C GLN A 132 5.27 -10.92 -2.63
N ILE A 133 6.11 -9.95 -2.95
CA ILE A 133 5.75 -8.55 -3.09
C ILE A 133 5.94 -8.17 -4.54
N VAL A 134 4.93 -7.56 -5.14
CA VAL A 134 5.00 -7.05 -6.52
C VAL A 134 4.96 -5.54 -6.47
N VAL A 135 5.94 -4.91 -7.11
CA VAL A 135 6.02 -3.47 -7.32
C VAL A 135 5.75 -3.19 -8.80
N ASP A 136 4.75 -2.37 -9.08
CA ASP A 136 4.26 -2.07 -10.44
C ASP A 136 4.33 -0.56 -10.70
N ASP A 137 5.28 -0.12 -11.54
CA ASP A 137 5.28 1.24 -12.08
C ASP A 137 4.20 1.33 -13.16
N LYS A 138 3.03 1.83 -12.76
CA LYS A 138 1.87 1.95 -13.62
C LYS A 138 1.97 3.17 -14.53
N LYS A 139 2.64 4.24 -14.09
CA LYS A 139 2.83 5.48 -14.86
C LYS A 139 3.57 5.23 -16.17
N THR A 140 4.67 4.46 -16.12
CA THR A 140 5.46 4.13 -17.31
C THR A 140 5.06 2.79 -17.93
N GLY A 141 4.42 1.91 -17.13
CA GLY A 141 3.93 0.60 -17.56
C GLY A 141 2.56 0.64 -18.23
N ILE A 142 1.75 -0.39 -17.99
CA ILE A 142 0.53 -0.66 -18.77
C ILE A 142 -0.56 0.42 -18.66
N MET A 143 -0.53 1.25 -17.62
CA MET A 143 -1.51 2.32 -17.43
C MET A 143 -1.11 3.60 -18.15
N ASN A 144 0.12 3.72 -18.66
CA ASN A 144 0.47 4.79 -19.59
C ASN A 144 -0.51 4.79 -20.76
N MET A 145 -1.13 5.94 -21.08
CA MET A 145 -2.22 6.00 -22.06
C MET A 145 -1.83 5.44 -23.44
N LYS A 146 -0.56 5.56 -23.86
CA LYS A 146 -0.07 4.94 -25.10
C LYS A 146 -0.21 3.41 -25.07
N PHE A 147 0.23 2.78 -23.98
CA PHE A 147 0.17 1.33 -23.83
C PHE A 147 -1.22 0.83 -23.47
N TYR A 148 -1.98 1.61 -22.70
CA TYR A 148 -3.35 1.31 -22.36
C TYR A 148 -4.23 1.23 -23.62
N GLU A 149 -4.17 2.25 -24.49
CA GLU A 149 -4.94 2.26 -25.74
C GLU A 149 -4.45 1.19 -26.72
N ALA A 150 -3.13 0.96 -26.83
CA ALA A 150 -2.59 -0.13 -27.65
C ALA A 150 -3.04 -1.51 -27.13
N ARG A 151 -3.12 -1.72 -25.80
CA ARG A 151 -3.67 -2.96 -25.22
C ARG A 151 -5.14 -3.11 -25.57
N LYS A 152 -5.94 -2.05 -25.42
CA LYS A 152 -7.37 -2.07 -25.75
C LYS A 152 -7.62 -2.36 -27.23
N ALA A 153 -6.75 -1.87 -28.10
CA ALA A 153 -6.77 -2.15 -29.54
C ALA A 153 -6.13 -3.49 -29.93
N ASN A 154 -5.53 -4.23 -28.98
CA ASN A 154 -4.74 -5.45 -29.23
C ASN A 154 -3.57 -5.24 -30.22
N THR A 155 -2.88 -4.10 -30.14
CA THR A 155 -1.79 -3.71 -31.06
C THR A 155 -0.40 -3.61 -30.40
N LEU A 156 -0.26 -4.06 -29.16
CA LEU A 156 1.04 -4.06 -28.48
C LEU A 156 2.06 -4.94 -29.20
N THR A 157 3.25 -4.39 -29.47
CA THR A 157 4.35 -5.17 -30.05
C THR A 157 5.06 -6.00 -28.98
N PRO A 158 5.81 -7.06 -29.37
CA PRO A 158 6.61 -7.84 -28.43
C PRO A 158 7.60 -6.98 -27.62
N GLU A 159 8.22 -5.98 -28.23
CA GLU A 159 9.15 -5.07 -27.56
C GLU A 159 8.43 -4.21 -26.52
N GLN A 160 7.21 -3.76 -26.82
CA GLN A 160 6.38 -3.01 -25.88
C GLN A 160 5.93 -3.89 -24.70
N LEU A 161 5.54 -5.14 -24.97
CA LEU A 161 5.20 -6.10 -23.92
C LEU A 161 6.39 -6.36 -22.99
N ALA A 162 7.58 -6.54 -23.55
CA ALA A 162 8.81 -6.72 -22.77
C ALA A 162 9.14 -5.46 -21.94
N PHE A 163 9.00 -4.27 -22.52
CA PHE A 163 9.19 -3.01 -21.81
C PHE A 163 8.20 -2.84 -20.64
N ILE A 164 6.91 -3.12 -20.88
CA ILE A 164 5.86 -3.04 -19.87
C ILE A 164 6.10 -4.05 -18.75
N ALA A 165 6.46 -5.29 -19.09
CA ALA A 165 6.79 -6.31 -18.10
C ALA A 165 7.97 -5.91 -17.21
N ALA A 166 8.97 -5.21 -17.77
CA ALA A 166 10.12 -4.72 -17.02
C ALA A 166 9.79 -3.58 -16.01
N GLN A 167 8.63 -2.93 -16.15
CA GLN A 167 8.13 -1.94 -15.18
C GLN A 167 7.56 -2.57 -13.91
N LYS A 168 7.42 -3.90 -13.91
CA LYS A 168 7.00 -4.69 -12.76
C LYS A 168 8.17 -5.48 -12.20
N LYS A 169 8.36 -5.43 -10.89
CA LYS A 169 9.35 -6.24 -10.17
C LYS A 169 8.66 -7.09 -9.12
N THR A 170 9.08 -8.36 -9.05
CA THR A 170 8.58 -9.30 -8.05
C THR A 170 9.73 -9.68 -7.13
N PHE A 171 9.47 -9.59 -5.83
CA PHE A 171 10.41 -9.95 -4.78
C PHE A 171 9.84 -11.15 -4.03
N PRO A 172 10.58 -12.26 -3.88
CA PRO A 172 10.14 -13.36 -3.04
C PRO A 172 10.04 -12.86 -1.60
N PHE A 173 8.94 -13.21 -0.94
CA PHE A 173 8.66 -12.81 0.42
C PHE A 173 7.89 -13.92 1.13
N THR A 174 7.95 -14.03 2.44
CA THR A 174 7.12 -15.01 3.15
C THR A 174 6.49 -14.32 4.33
N LEU A 175 5.16 -14.33 4.32
CA LEU A 175 4.34 -13.72 5.36
C LEU A 175 3.38 -14.76 5.90
N GLU A 176 3.33 -14.85 7.23
CA GLU A 176 2.36 -15.68 7.94
C GLU A 176 1.02 -14.96 8.03
N THR A 177 -0.05 -15.67 7.69
CA THR A 177 -1.42 -15.18 7.79
C THR A 177 -1.85 -14.98 9.25
N SER A 178 -2.96 -14.29 9.45
CA SER A 178 -3.58 -14.03 10.75
C SER A 178 -2.68 -13.29 11.75
N LYS A 179 -1.61 -12.63 11.28
CA LYS A 179 -0.72 -11.80 12.09
C LYS A 179 -0.76 -10.36 11.62
N LYS A 180 -0.96 -9.42 12.56
CA LYS A 180 -0.87 -7.98 12.29
C LYS A 180 0.57 -7.62 11.89
N ARG A 181 0.73 -7.04 10.70
CA ARG A 181 2.00 -6.58 10.13
C ARG A 181 1.95 -5.08 9.86
N MET A 182 3.09 -4.49 9.54
CA MET A 182 3.18 -3.10 9.07
C MET A 182 3.78 -3.07 7.66
N VAL A 183 3.19 -2.26 6.77
CA VAL A 183 3.81 -1.85 5.52
C VAL A 183 4.08 -0.35 5.57
N ARG A 184 5.26 0.06 5.11
CA ARG A 184 5.63 1.45 4.85
C ARG A 184 6.06 1.59 3.40
N LEU A 185 5.56 2.62 2.73
CA LEU A 185 5.88 2.95 1.34
C LEU A 185 6.32 4.41 1.27
N SER A 186 7.58 4.69 0.95
CA SER A 186 8.00 6.00 0.46
C SER A 186 7.75 6.07 -1.05
N VAL A 187 6.76 6.86 -1.46
CA VAL A 187 6.27 6.87 -2.84
C VAL A 187 7.39 7.22 -3.82
N GLY A 188 7.57 6.36 -4.84
CA GLY A 188 8.59 6.49 -5.87
C GLY A 188 10.02 6.17 -5.44
N ARG A 189 10.26 5.78 -4.18
CA ARG A 189 11.61 5.57 -3.63
C ARG A 189 11.81 4.19 -3.03
N GLN A 190 11.04 3.83 -2.00
CA GLN A 190 11.36 2.68 -1.14
C GLN A 190 10.09 2.06 -0.55
N ALA A 191 10.16 0.78 -0.18
CA ALA A 191 9.11 0.15 0.60
C ALA A 191 9.69 -0.83 1.64
N TRP A 192 8.98 -0.99 2.75
CA TRP A 192 9.31 -1.89 3.85
C TRP A 192 8.08 -2.68 4.30
N VAL A 193 8.29 -3.92 4.72
CA VAL A 193 7.30 -4.73 5.44
C VAL A 193 7.96 -5.25 6.70
N ASP A 194 7.37 -4.98 7.86
CA ASP A 194 7.92 -5.30 9.19
C ASP A 194 9.41 -4.89 9.33
N ASP A 195 9.72 -3.64 8.97
CA ASP A 195 11.07 -3.05 8.96
C ASP A 195 12.07 -3.69 7.98
N VAL A 196 11.68 -4.74 7.24
CA VAL A 196 12.48 -5.32 6.16
C VAL A 196 12.29 -4.47 4.92
N LYS A 197 13.37 -3.85 4.41
CA LYS A 197 13.33 -3.13 3.13
C LYS A 197 13.11 -4.12 1.99
N VAL A 198 11.99 -3.98 1.30
CA VAL A 198 11.57 -4.89 0.22
C VAL A 198 11.87 -4.31 -1.16
N PHE A 199 11.99 -2.98 -1.26
CA PHE A 199 12.27 -2.29 -2.51
C PHE A 199 13.06 -0.99 -2.29
N THR A 200 13.95 -0.69 -3.24
CA THR A 200 14.49 0.66 -3.47
C THR A 200 14.52 0.91 -4.98
N SER A 201 14.02 2.06 -5.44
CA SER A 201 14.22 2.51 -6.81
C SER A 201 15.65 3.04 -6.93
N MET A 202 16.36 2.68 -8.00
CA MET A 202 17.63 3.34 -8.38
C MET A 202 17.39 4.56 -9.29
N VAL A 203 16.13 4.86 -9.58
CA VAL A 203 15.74 5.94 -10.49
C VAL A 203 15.14 7.04 -9.63
N ALA A 204 15.86 8.15 -9.50
CA ALA A 204 15.30 9.39 -8.99
C ALA A 204 14.03 9.68 -9.79
N VAL A 205 12.89 9.86 -9.10
CA VAL A 205 11.68 10.40 -9.70
C VAL A 205 12.10 11.64 -10.49
N GLN A 206 12.09 11.55 -11.82
CA GLN A 206 12.49 12.67 -12.65
C GLN A 206 11.52 13.81 -12.37
N LYS A 207 12.12 14.97 -12.11
CA LYS A 207 11.50 16.22 -11.67
C LYS A 207 10.39 16.70 -12.61
#